data_AF-A0A150PTV7-F1
#
_entry.id   AF-A0A150PTV7-F1
#
_cell.length_a   1.000
_cell.length_b   1.000
_cell.length_c   1.000
_cell.angle_alpha   90.00
_cell.angle_beta   90.00
_cell.angle_gamma   90.00
#
_symmetry.space_group_name_H-M   'P 1'
#
loop_
_entity.id
_entity.type
_entity.pdbx_description
1 polymer ?
#
loop_
_entity_poly.entity_id
_entity_poly.type
_entity_poly.pdbx_seq_one_letter_code
_entity_poly.pdbx_strand_id
1 'polypeptide(L)'
;MGLNVGLLRESFELVIEREPNLTHRFYGILFSRYPQVKPLFGRNSREHQEKMLAEALVAVIDRLEDASWLEEKLMAMGAKHVDYGVTDEMYPWVADALITAM
;
A
#
# COMPACT_ATOMS: atom_id res chain seq x y z
N MET A 1 6.82 14.98 -15.41
CA MET A 1 5.56 14.28 -15.72
C MET A 1 4.61 14.52 -14.56
N GLY A 2 3.45 15.14 -14.80
CA GLY A 2 2.42 15.28 -13.77
C GLY A 2 1.72 13.95 -13.52
N LEU A 3 1.12 13.79 -12.35
CA LEU A 3 0.31 12.64 -12.00
C LEU A 3 -0.94 12.59 -12.90
N ASN A 4 -1.20 11.47 -13.59
CA ASN A 4 -2.47 11.30 -14.33
C ASN A 4 -3.54 10.73 -13.38
N VAL A 5 -4.24 11.63 -12.69
CA VAL A 5 -5.25 11.27 -11.69
C VAL A 5 -6.39 10.46 -12.29
N GLY A 6 -6.87 10.83 -13.49
CA GLY A 6 -7.95 10.11 -14.17
C GLY A 6 -7.58 8.65 -14.44
N LEU A 7 -6.41 8.41 -15.03
CA LEU A 7 -5.92 7.06 -15.29
C LEU A 7 -5.73 6.25 -14.01
N LEU A 8 -5.24 6.87 -12.93
CA LEU A 8 -5.06 6.19 -11.65
C LEU A 8 -6.39 5.77 -11.04
N ARG A 9 -7.41 6.64 -11.06
CA ARG A 9 -8.75 6.30 -10.57
C ARG A 9 -9.37 5.17 -11.40
N GLU A 10 -9.40 5.31 -12.73
CA GLU A 10 -9.97 4.30 -13.63
C GLU A 10 -9.30 2.92 -13.49
N SER A 11 -7.97 2.89 -13.49
CA SER A 11 -7.23 1.62 -13.34
C SER A 11 -7.43 0.99 -11.96
N PHE A 12 -7.49 1.80 -10.90
CA PHE A 12 -7.67 1.29 -9.54
C PHE A 12 -9.08 0.77 -9.30
N GLU A 13 -10.11 1.43 -9.84
CA GLU A 13 -11.49 0.92 -9.84
C GLU A 13 -11.57 -0.47 -10.48
N LEU A 14 -10.96 -0.64 -11.66
CA LEU A 14 -10.91 -1.94 -12.34
C LEU A 14 -10.21 -3.02 -11.50
N VAL A 15 -9.14 -2.67 -10.78
CA VAL A 15 -8.42 -3.61 -9.91
C VAL A 15 -9.28 -4.01 -8.71
N ILE A 16 -9.97 -3.07 -8.05
CA ILE A 16 -10.81 -3.39 -6.89
C ILE A 16 -11.99 -4.28 -7.29
N GLU A 17 -12.63 -4.01 -8.43
CA GLU A 17 -13.78 -4.80 -8.90
C GLU A 17 -13.39 -6.24 -9.27
N ARG A 18 -12.19 -6.43 -9.83
CA ARG A 18 -11.77 -7.71 -10.42
C ARG A 18 -10.89 -8.56 -9.52
N GLU A 19 -10.12 -7.94 -8.63
CA GLU A 19 -9.13 -8.61 -7.80
C GLU A 19 -9.42 -8.37 -6.30
N PRO A 20 -10.50 -8.96 -5.75
CA PRO A 20 -10.84 -8.85 -4.33
C PRO A 20 -9.74 -9.41 -3.41
N ASN A 21 -8.81 -10.21 -3.98
CA ASN A 21 -7.68 -10.80 -3.29
C ASN A 21 -6.35 -10.07 -3.58
N LEU A 22 -6.36 -8.86 -4.14
CA LEU A 22 -5.15 -8.10 -4.47
C LEU A 22 -4.20 -8.02 -3.26
N THR A 23 -4.71 -7.56 -2.12
CA THR A 23 -3.89 -7.40 -0.92
C THR A 23 -3.44 -8.74 -0.36
N HIS A 24 -4.21 -9.81 -0.52
CA HIS A 24 -3.77 -11.15 -0.17
C HIS A 24 -2.57 -11.60 -1.03
N ARG A 25 -2.67 -11.44 -2.36
CA ARG A 25 -1.61 -11.77 -3.34
C ARG A 25 -0.36 -10.96 -3.10
N PHE A 26 -0.49 -9.63 -2.97
CA PHE A 26 0.60 -8.69 -2.66
C PHE A 26 1.49 -9.20 -1.53
N TYR A 27 0.85 -9.71 -0.51
CA TYR A 27 1.42 -9.92 0.80
C TYR A 27 2.03 -11.34 0.83
N GLY A 28 1.56 -12.24 -0.04
CA GLY A 28 2.22 -13.49 -0.39
C GLY A 28 3.49 -13.26 -1.21
N ILE A 29 3.43 -12.36 -2.20
CA ILE A 29 4.59 -11.97 -3.03
C ILE A 29 5.66 -11.29 -2.18
N LEU A 30 5.29 -10.28 -1.38
CA LEU A 30 6.19 -9.53 -0.49
C LEU A 30 6.96 -10.48 0.43
N PHE A 31 6.25 -11.41 1.07
CA PHE A 31 6.85 -12.33 2.04
C PHE A 31 7.61 -13.50 1.40
N SER A 32 7.36 -13.78 0.13
CA SER A 32 8.14 -14.75 -0.65
C SER A 32 9.44 -14.12 -1.17
N ARG A 33 9.39 -12.90 -1.69
CA ARG A 33 10.56 -12.19 -2.26
C ARG A 33 11.43 -11.54 -1.19
N TYR A 34 10.82 -11.03 -0.13
CA TYR A 34 11.49 -10.25 0.91
C TYR A 34 11.13 -10.81 2.30
N PRO A 35 11.52 -12.06 2.63
CA PRO A 35 11.13 -12.69 3.90
C PRO A 35 11.61 -11.92 5.14
N GLN A 36 12.65 -11.10 5.02
CA GLN A 36 13.19 -10.25 6.09
C GLN A 36 12.19 -9.22 6.62
N VAL A 37 11.15 -8.85 5.86
CA VAL A 37 10.16 -7.89 6.34
C VAL A 37 9.08 -8.52 7.21
N LYS A 38 8.91 -9.86 7.17
CA LYS A 38 7.87 -10.58 7.94
C LYS A 38 7.79 -10.18 9.42
N PRO A 39 8.91 -10.02 10.17
CA PRO A 39 8.85 -9.63 11.58
C PRO A 39 8.18 -8.27 11.83
N LEU A 40 8.20 -7.35 10.86
CA LEU A 40 7.59 -6.02 10.96
C LEU A 40 6.05 -6.08 10.99
N PHE A 41 5.48 -7.19 10.51
CA PHE A 41 4.04 -7.41 10.37
C PHE A 41 3.43 -8.25 11.51
N GLY A 42 4.14 -8.49 12.61
CA GLY A 42 3.64 -9.32 13.72
C GLY A 42 2.55 -8.69 14.61
N ARG A 43 2.24 -7.40 14.44
CA ARG A 43 1.36 -6.64 15.35
C ARG A 43 -0.14 -6.91 15.16
N ASN A 44 -0.54 -7.30 13.96
CA ASN A 44 -1.94 -7.47 13.55
C ASN A 44 -2.09 -8.82 12.84
N SER A 45 -3.32 -9.35 12.79
CA SER A 45 -3.60 -10.52 11.95
C SER A 45 -3.39 -10.19 10.47
N ARG A 46 -3.17 -11.22 9.67
CA ARG A 46 -2.96 -11.07 8.23
C ARG A 46 -4.18 -10.44 7.55
N GLU A 47 -5.38 -10.87 7.91
CA GLU A 47 -6.64 -10.36 7.39
C GLU A 47 -6.83 -8.88 7.74
N HIS A 48 -6.45 -8.51 8.97
CA HIS A 48 -6.52 -7.12 9.40
C HIS A 48 -5.55 -6.24 8.60
N GLN A 49 -4.34 -6.71 8.33
CA GLN A 49 -3.36 -6.00 7.52
C GLN A 49 -3.77 -5.88 6.05
N GLU A 50 -4.33 -6.94 5.47
CA GLU A 50 -4.88 -6.95 4.12
C GLU A 50 -5.98 -5.89 3.98
N LYS A 51 -6.88 -5.80 4.97
CA LYS A 51 -7.93 -4.79 5.02
C LYS A 51 -7.36 -3.38 5.17
N MET A 52 -6.45 -3.15 6.12
CA MET A 52 -5.83 -1.83 6.34
C MET A 52 -5.13 -1.31 5.09
N LEU A 53 -4.41 -2.17 4.35
CA LEU A 53 -3.74 -1.77 3.11
C LEU A 53 -4.75 -1.40 2.03
N ALA A 54 -5.81 -2.20 1.85
CA ALA A 54 -6.85 -1.90 0.86
C ALA A 54 -7.51 -0.54 1.15
N GLU A 55 -7.91 -0.31 2.41
CA GLU A 55 -8.52 0.96 2.83
C GLU A 55 -7.58 2.16 2.64
N ALA A 56 -6.28 1.99 2.93
CA ALA A 56 -5.29 3.05 2.73
C ALA A 56 -5.11 3.40 1.24
N LEU A 57 -5.06 2.40 0.35
CA LEU A 57 -4.96 2.63 -1.10
C LEU A 57 -6.19 3.37 -1.64
N VAL A 58 -7.39 2.93 -1.25
CA VAL A 58 -8.65 3.61 -1.60
C VAL A 58 -8.62 5.07 -1.14
N ALA A 59 -8.29 5.31 0.13
CA ALA A 59 -8.29 6.66 0.68
C ALA A 59 -7.30 7.59 -0.05
N VAL A 60 -6.13 7.08 -0.45
CA VAL A 60 -5.15 7.87 -1.23
C VAL A 60 -5.67 8.17 -2.63
N ILE A 61 -6.23 7.18 -3.34
CA ILE A 61 -6.76 7.36 -4.71
C ILE A 61 -7.94 8.35 -4.73
N ASP A 62 -8.82 8.27 -3.75
CA ASP A 62 -9.96 9.19 -3.59
C ASP A 62 -9.51 10.64 -3.35
N ARG A 63 -8.36 10.81 -2.68
CA ARG A 63 -7.84 12.11 -2.22
C ARG A 63 -6.60 12.59 -2.97
N LEU A 64 -6.29 12.04 -4.15
CA LEU A 64 -5.09 12.40 -4.93
C LEU A 64 -4.93 13.90 -5.22
N GLU A 65 -6.03 14.64 -5.26
CA GLU A 65 -6.07 16.08 -5.56
C GLU A 65 -6.14 16.95 -4.29
N ASP A 66 -6.26 16.33 -3.11
CA ASP A 66 -6.32 17.00 -1.80
C ASP A 66 -4.93 16.99 -1.13
N ALA A 67 -4.07 17.89 -1.58
CA ALA A 67 -2.68 17.98 -1.12
C ALA A 67 -2.56 18.13 0.40
N SER A 68 -3.44 18.92 1.02
CA SER A 68 -3.49 19.12 2.47
C SER A 68 -3.79 17.84 3.23
N TRP A 69 -4.79 17.08 2.78
CA TRP A 69 -5.14 15.81 3.40
C TRP A 69 -4.02 14.78 3.23
N LEU A 70 -3.42 14.72 2.03
CA LEU A 70 -2.30 13.83 1.74
C LEU A 70 -1.10 14.14 2.63
N GLU A 71 -0.73 15.41 2.75
CA GLU A 71 0.39 15.83 3.60
C GLU A 71 0.16 15.40 5.06
N GLU A 72 -0.98 15.74 5.64
CA GLU A 72 -1.31 15.38 7.03
C GLU A 72 -1.28 13.87 7.24
N LYS A 73 -1.96 13.10 6.37
CA LYS A 73 -2.11 11.65 6.54
C LYS A 73 -0.83 10.89 6.25
N LEU A 74 -0.13 11.20 5.16
CA LEU A 74 1.10 10.51 4.79
C LEU A 74 2.22 10.80 5.81
N MET A 75 2.31 12.02 6.36
CA MET A 75 3.28 12.34 7.42
C MET A 75 3.01 11.54 8.69
N ALA A 76 1.75 11.47 9.14
CA ALA A 76 1.38 10.70 10.31
C ALA A 76 1.64 9.19 10.13
N MET A 77 1.42 8.65 8.93
CA MET A 77 1.75 7.25 8.61
C MET A 77 3.26 7.01 8.53
N GLY A 78 4.01 7.93 7.92
CA GLY A 78 5.47 7.87 7.83
C GLY A 78 6.13 7.80 9.21
N ALA A 79 5.68 8.62 10.17
CA ALA A 79 6.18 8.57 11.54
C ALA A 79 6.01 7.18 12.17
N LYS A 80 4.85 6.54 11.99
CA LYS A 80 4.62 5.17 12.47
C LYS A 80 5.51 4.14 11.77
N HIS A 81 5.78 4.31 10.47
CA HIS A 81 6.69 3.42 9.75
C HIS A 81 8.12 3.49 10.30
N VAL A 82 8.59 4.68 10.69
CA VAL A 82 9.88 4.83 11.39
C VAL A 82 9.87 4.07 12.72
N ASP A 83 8.82 4.23 13.54
CA ASP A 83 8.66 3.50 14.81
C ASP A 83 8.62 1.99 14.62
N TYR A 84 8.15 1.52 13.46
CA TYR A 84 8.12 0.10 13.12
C TYR A 84 9.46 -0.44 12.64
N GLY A 85 10.42 0.42 12.29
CA GLY A 85 11.72 0.05 11.75
C GLY A 85 11.75 -0.09 10.23
N VAL A 86 10.80 0.54 9.52
CA VAL A 86 10.83 0.59 8.05
C VAL A 86 11.97 1.49 7.59
N THR A 87 12.69 1.05 6.55
CA THR A 87 13.77 1.82 5.92
C THR A 87 13.40 2.17 4.48
N ASP A 88 14.11 3.15 3.91
CA ASP A 88 13.90 3.61 2.53
C ASP A 88 14.04 2.46 1.50
N GLU A 89 14.93 1.51 1.76
CA GLU A 89 15.15 0.33 0.91
C GLU A 89 13.91 -0.58 0.78
N MET A 90 13.01 -0.54 1.77
CA MET A 90 11.81 -1.37 1.79
C MET A 90 10.69 -0.82 0.89
N TYR A 91 10.69 0.47 0.57
CA TYR A 91 9.64 1.09 -0.27
C TYR A 91 9.61 0.51 -1.69
N PRO A 92 10.75 0.35 -2.39
CA PRO A 92 10.80 -0.35 -3.68
C PRO A 92 10.27 -1.79 -3.62
N TRP A 93 10.49 -2.51 -2.52
CA TRP A 93 10.01 -3.89 -2.36
C TRP A 93 8.47 -3.96 -2.29
N VAL A 94 7.87 -3.00 -1.57
CA VAL A 94 6.40 -2.86 -1.52
C VAL A 94 5.84 -2.50 -2.89
N ALA A 95 6.47 -1.55 -3.60
CA ALA A 95 6.04 -1.17 -4.94
C ALA A 95 6.11 -2.34 -5.93
N ASP A 96 7.21 -3.09 -5.94
CA ASP A 96 7.39 -4.30 -6.76
C ASP A 96 6.32 -5.36 -6.47
N ALA A 97 6.08 -5.66 -5.20
CA ALA A 97 5.08 -6.65 -4.82
C ALA A 97 3.66 -6.21 -5.16
N LEU A 98 3.33 -4.92 -5.04
CA LEU A 98 1.99 -4.39 -5.33
C LEU A 98 1.71 -4.40 -6.84
N ILE A 99 2.67 -3.93 -7.64
CA ILE A 99 2.56 -3.94 -9.11
C ILE A 99 2.50 -5.38 -9.64
N THR A 100 3.25 -6.32 -9.04
CA THR A 100 3.19 -7.75 -9.42
C THR A 100 1.85 -8.39 -9.04
N ALA A 101 1.14 -7.86 -8.05
CA ALA A 101 -0.13 -8.40 -7.59
C ALA A 101 -1.33 -7.96 -8.45
N MET A 102 -1.22 -6.79 -9.09
CA MET A 102 -2.19 -6.28 -10.09
C MET A 102 -2.19 -7.15 -11.34
#